data_AF-A0A0Q7KDR0-F1
#
_entry.id   AF-A0A0Q7KDR0-F1
#
_cell.length_a   1.000
_cell.length_b   1.000
_cell.length_c   1.000
_cell.angle_alpha   90.00
_cell.angle_beta   90.00
_cell.angle_gamma   90.00
#
_symmetry.space_group_name_H-M   'P 1'
#
loop_
_entity.id
_entity.type
_entity.pdbx_description
1 polymer ?
#
loop_
_entity_poly.entity_id
_entity_poly.type
_entity_poly.pdbx_seq_one_letter_code
_entity_poly.pdbx_strand_id
1 'polypeptide(L)'
;MAASSVLGACTSSADGPAPAPTSPAPTAEASTTLTAQGIDWPRAGSPLPVADPPAAPDGFGAALVTRMADVLTTWAGATTVDPDVWHVETPADAVVDALPPAVGAALTRQAADAVSPGLAVANVFGDDVEVIGEPAVTTAWRVTTKDDDAGQQYVVVQLQTRAAYEVRLGDDGPTRVVGVLRVHGLSAYPGTEDDFGVTTGWQEFGAGDCALAVDDALVPDNDLDKAAADLATFVDVGDQPDVRMPALDDEEKVDDAYRDRCRDGTT
;
A
#
# COMPACT_ATOMS: atom_id res chain seq x y z
N MET A 1 44.82 68.01 4.79
CA MET A 1 44.89 66.97 3.75
C MET A 1 46.07 66.09 4.12
N ALA A 2 46.04 64.76 4.17
CA ALA A 2 45.12 63.72 3.72
C ALA A 2 45.26 62.56 4.75
N ALA A 3 44.20 61.96 5.25
CA ALA A 3 43.26 61.02 4.64
C ALA A 3 43.79 59.57 4.55
N SER A 4 43.01 58.69 5.19
CA SER A 4 43.01 57.23 5.11
C SER A 4 42.90 56.72 3.66
N SER A 5 43.31 55.46 3.42
CA SER A 5 42.38 54.34 3.21
C SER A 5 43.07 53.08 2.68
N VAL A 6 42.67 51.94 3.30
CA VAL A 6 42.30 50.63 2.74
C VAL A 6 43.34 49.85 1.91
N LEU A 7 43.56 48.59 2.30
CA LEU A 7 43.54 47.40 1.44
C LEU A 7 43.55 46.13 2.32
N GLY A 8 42.72 45.14 1.96
CA GLY A 8 42.73 43.82 2.59
C GLY A 8 43.76 42.88 1.97
N ALA A 9 44.10 41.82 2.71
CA ALA A 9 44.17 40.40 2.28
C ALA A 9 45.21 39.58 3.09
N CYS A 10 44.71 38.49 3.68
CA CYS A 10 45.30 37.13 3.82
C CYS A 10 46.26 36.72 4.96
N THR A 11 45.86 35.59 5.59
CA THR A 11 46.60 34.56 6.36
C THR A 11 46.98 34.94 7.81
N SER A 12 46.81 34.12 8.85
CA SER A 12 47.11 32.70 8.97
C SER A 12 46.47 32.05 10.21
N SER A 13 46.34 30.73 10.11
CA SER A 13 45.79 29.68 10.95
C SER A 13 45.90 29.79 12.48
N ALA A 14 44.85 29.34 13.16
CA ALA A 14 44.92 28.80 14.51
C ALA A 14 44.24 27.42 14.54
N ASP A 15 45.06 26.37 14.71
CA ASP A 15 44.65 24.99 14.91
C ASP A 15 43.88 24.84 16.23
N GLY A 16 42.61 24.49 16.13
CA GLY A 16 41.84 23.81 17.15
C GLY A 16 40.89 22.86 16.44
N PRO A 17 40.65 21.64 16.95
CA PRO A 17 39.66 20.76 16.34
C PRO A 17 38.34 21.52 16.29
N ALA A 18 37.82 21.74 15.07
CA ALA A 18 36.53 22.36 14.88
C ALA A 18 35.51 21.59 15.72
N PRO A 19 34.59 22.26 16.44
CA PRO A 19 33.46 21.55 17.04
C PRO A 19 32.81 20.76 15.92
N ALA A 20 32.69 19.44 16.11
CA ALA A 20 31.96 18.59 15.18
C ALA A 20 30.62 19.27 14.90
N PRO A 21 30.15 19.31 13.64
CA PRO A 21 28.81 19.81 13.37
C PRO A 21 27.87 19.03 14.26
N THR A 22 27.29 19.70 15.26
CA THR A 22 26.10 19.20 15.93
C THR A 22 25.07 19.13 14.83
N SER A 23 24.89 17.93 14.28
CA SER A 23 23.70 17.61 13.52
C SER A 23 22.52 18.14 14.33
N PRO A 24 21.63 18.96 13.74
CA PRO A 24 20.42 19.33 14.45
C PRO A 24 19.76 18.04 14.93
N ALA A 25 19.39 17.99 16.21
CA ALA A 25 18.57 16.92 16.73
C ALA A 25 17.36 16.77 15.79
N PRO A 26 16.92 15.55 15.43
CA PRO A 26 15.73 15.38 14.63
C PRO A 26 14.62 16.17 15.32
N THR A 27 14.11 17.18 14.62
CA THR A 27 12.91 17.90 15.06
C THR A 27 11.88 16.82 15.30
N ALA A 28 11.30 16.73 16.50
CA ALA A 28 10.23 15.80 16.77
C ALA A 28 9.14 16.02 15.72
N GLU A 29 9.12 15.18 14.70
CA GLU A 29 8.17 15.29 13.61
C GLU A 29 6.78 15.11 14.20
N ALA A 30 5.85 15.97 13.81
CA ALA A 30 4.52 15.98 14.40
C ALA A 30 3.87 14.59 14.19
N SER A 31 3.52 13.94 15.29
CA SER A 31 2.75 12.69 15.23
C SER A 31 1.37 12.98 14.64
N THR A 32 0.92 12.12 13.74
CA THR A 32 -0.42 12.16 13.14
C THR A 32 -1.20 10.90 13.53
N THR A 33 -2.51 11.04 13.70
CA THR A 33 -3.44 9.96 14.09
C THR A 33 -4.58 9.87 13.10
N LEU A 34 -5.33 8.77 13.06
CA LEU A 34 -6.49 8.63 12.17
C LEU A 34 -7.51 9.74 12.40
N THR A 35 -7.77 10.06 13.67
CA THR A 35 -8.69 11.15 14.02
C THR A 35 -8.19 12.50 13.54
N ALA A 36 -6.87 12.76 13.60
CA ALA A 36 -6.30 14.00 13.08
C ALA A 36 -6.43 14.11 11.54
N GLN A 37 -6.47 12.97 10.85
CA GLN A 37 -6.71 12.87 9.41
C GLN A 37 -8.21 12.82 9.04
N GLY A 38 -9.12 12.91 10.02
CA GLY A 38 -10.56 12.84 9.80
C GLY A 38 -11.09 11.44 9.46
N ILE A 39 -10.31 10.39 9.69
CA ILE A 39 -10.70 9.01 9.43
C ILE A 39 -11.45 8.46 10.66
N ASP A 40 -12.75 8.26 10.51
CA ASP A 40 -13.65 7.70 11.54
C ASP A 40 -14.26 6.34 11.14
N TRP A 41 -13.65 5.68 10.16
CA TRP A 41 -14.11 4.38 9.65
C TRP A 41 -14.10 3.29 10.73
N PRO A 42 -14.86 2.20 10.53
CA PRO A 42 -14.82 1.06 11.43
C PRO A 42 -13.39 0.52 11.60
N ARG A 43 -12.99 0.30 12.86
CA ARG A 43 -11.76 -0.44 13.17
C ARG A 43 -12.00 -1.93 12.89
N ALA A 44 -11.05 -2.59 12.25
CA ALA A 44 -11.17 -3.98 11.85
C ALA A 44 -10.00 -4.80 12.40
N GLY A 45 -10.33 -5.80 13.22
CA GLY A 45 -9.45 -6.94 13.49
C GLY A 45 -9.74 -8.10 12.52
N SER A 46 -9.41 -9.32 12.93
CA SER A 46 -9.81 -10.53 12.22
C SER A 46 -11.10 -11.11 12.83
N PRO A 47 -12.21 -11.28 12.07
CA PRO A 47 -12.32 -11.18 10.62
C PRO A 47 -12.61 -9.76 10.10
N LEU A 48 -12.18 -9.50 8.85
CA LEU A 48 -12.45 -8.28 8.10
C LEU A 48 -13.97 -8.06 7.92
N PRO A 49 -14.53 -6.89 8.28
CA PRO A 49 -15.93 -6.58 8.02
C PRO A 49 -16.14 -6.27 6.53
N VAL A 50 -16.87 -7.13 5.83
CA VAL A 50 -17.19 -6.97 4.40
C VAL A 50 -18.71 -7.04 4.21
N ALA A 51 -19.26 -6.07 3.48
CA ALA A 51 -20.69 -6.10 3.12
C ALA A 51 -20.98 -7.19 2.08
N ASP A 52 -22.24 -7.58 1.90
CA ASP A 52 -22.61 -8.53 0.86
C ASP A 52 -22.28 -7.99 -0.55
N PRO A 53 -21.78 -8.83 -1.48
CA PRO A 53 -21.53 -8.41 -2.84
C PRO A 53 -22.86 -8.08 -3.57
N PRO A 54 -22.81 -7.23 -4.61
CA PRO A 54 -23.94 -7.03 -5.52
C PRO A 54 -24.47 -8.35 -6.08
N ALA A 55 -25.75 -8.35 -6.45
CA ALA A 55 -26.38 -9.52 -7.07
C ALA A 55 -25.65 -9.96 -8.35
N ALA A 56 -25.71 -11.26 -8.63
CA ALA A 56 -25.13 -11.82 -9.85
C ALA A 56 -25.76 -11.18 -11.10
N PRO A 57 -24.95 -10.81 -12.12
CA PRO A 57 -25.47 -10.33 -13.39
C PRO A 57 -26.31 -11.39 -14.11
N ASP A 58 -27.17 -10.96 -15.02
CA ASP A 58 -27.95 -11.87 -15.87
C ASP A 58 -27.04 -12.87 -16.58
N GLY A 59 -27.44 -14.15 -16.59
CA GLY A 59 -26.65 -15.24 -17.16
C GLY A 59 -25.61 -15.85 -16.21
N PHE A 60 -25.37 -15.26 -15.04
CA PHE A 60 -24.48 -15.80 -14.01
C PHE A 60 -25.27 -16.26 -12.78
N GLY A 61 -24.89 -17.42 -12.22
CA GLY A 61 -25.56 -17.97 -11.04
C GLY A 61 -25.15 -17.23 -9.76
N ALA A 62 -26.08 -17.05 -8.82
CA ALA A 62 -25.78 -16.46 -7.51
C ALA A 62 -24.67 -17.23 -6.77
N ALA A 63 -24.69 -18.57 -6.82
CA ALA A 63 -23.68 -19.42 -6.20
C ALA A 63 -22.26 -19.18 -6.76
N LEU A 64 -22.14 -18.82 -8.04
CA LEU A 64 -20.85 -18.49 -8.65
C LEU A 64 -20.28 -17.21 -8.03
N VAL A 65 -21.07 -16.14 -7.97
CA VAL A 65 -20.63 -14.86 -7.40
C VAL A 65 -20.37 -14.97 -5.90
N THR A 66 -21.20 -15.72 -5.16
CA THR A 66 -20.96 -15.99 -3.73
C THR A 66 -19.63 -16.70 -3.51
N ARG A 67 -19.32 -17.75 -4.27
CA ARG A 67 -18.04 -18.46 -4.18
C ARG A 67 -16.86 -17.51 -4.43
N MET A 68 -16.93 -16.71 -5.50
CA MET A 68 -15.89 -15.72 -5.80
C MET A 68 -15.74 -14.70 -4.68
N ALA A 69 -16.85 -14.22 -4.11
CA ALA A 69 -16.85 -13.28 -3.00
C ALA A 69 -16.24 -13.87 -1.71
N ASP A 70 -16.48 -15.15 -1.42
CA ASP A 70 -15.88 -15.85 -0.27
C ASP A 70 -14.35 -15.91 -0.39
N VAL A 71 -13.85 -16.25 -1.58
CA VAL A 71 -12.41 -16.28 -1.87
C VAL A 71 -11.81 -14.88 -1.76
N LEU A 72 -12.46 -13.87 -2.34
CA LEU A 72 -12.00 -12.48 -2.29
C LEU A 72 -12.00 -11.92 -0.86
N THR A 73 -12.98 -12.29 -0.04
CA THR A 73 -13.04 -11.90 1.37
C THR A 73 -11.91 -12.56 2.18
N THR A 74 -11.63 -13.84 1.92
CA THR A 74 -10.51 -14.56 2.54
C THR A 74 -9.18 -13.90 2.17
N TRP A 75 -8.98 -13.63 0.88
CA TRP A 75 -7.79 -12.93 0.39
C TRP A 75 -7.64 -11.56 1.01
N ALA A 76 -8.70 -10.75 0.99
CA ALA A 76 -8.71 -9.41 1.56
C ALA A 76 -8.41 -9.42 3.07
N GLY A 77 -8.96 -10.39 3.81
CA GLY A 77 -8.66 -10.57 5.23
C GLY A 77 -7.18 -10.84 5.47
N ALA A 78 -6.62 -11.82 4.76
CA ALA A 78 -5.21 -12.18 4.85
C ALA A 78 -4.29 -10.99 4.55
N THR A 79 -4.61 -10.17 3.55
CA THR A 79 -3.74 -9.06 3.15
C THR A 79 -3.91 -7.80 3.99
N THR A 80 -5.09 -7.60 4.59
CA THR A 80 -5.50 -6.31 5.17
C THR A 80 -5.61 -6.30 6.69
N VAL A 81 -5.75 -7.43 7.37
CA VAL A 81 -5.92 -7.46 8.84
C VAL A 81 -5.22 -8.63 9.53
N ASP A 82 -4.50 -9.48 8.79
CA ASP A 82 -3.85 -10.67 9.35
C ASP A 82 -2.39 -10.40 9.72
N PRO A 83 -2.05 -10.25 11.02
CA PRO A 83 -0.67 -10.02 11.43
C PRO A 83 0.25 -11.21 11.16
N ASP A 84 -0.30 -12.43 11.05
CA ASP A 84 0.49 -13.62 10.70
C ASP A 84 0.89 -13.60 9.21
N VAL A 85 0.28 -12.74 8.39
CA VAL A 85 0.69 -12.50 6.99
C VAL A 85 1.65 -11.31 6.89
N TRP A 86 1.47 -10.27 7.70
CA TRP A 86 2.27 -9.05 7.61
C TRP A 86 3.73 -9.22 8.02
N HIS A 87 3.99 -10.12 8.97
CA HIS A 87 5.30 -10.25 9.63
C HIS A 87 6.04 -11.56 9.32
N VAL A 88 5.57 -12.32 8.32
CA VAL A 88 6.30 -13.51 7.85
C VAL A 88 7.34 -13.14 6.81
N GLU A 89 8.37 -13.98 6.70
CA GLU A 89 9.45 -13.83 5.71
C GLU A 89 8.91 -13.85 4.26
N THR A 90 7.84 -14.61 4.01
CA THR A 90 7.19 -14.73 2.70
C THR A 90 5.68 -14.46 2.76
N PRO A 91 5.24 -13.20 2.85
CA PRO A 91 3.81 -12.83 2.92
C PRO A 91 3.00 -13.35 1.72
N ALA A 92 3.63 -13.45 0.55
CA ALA A 92 3.01 -14.01 -0.65
C ALA A 92 2.66 -15.49 -0.48
N ASP A 93 3.51 -16.29 0.17
CA ASP A 93 3.24 -17.71 0.41
C ASP A 93 2.10 -17.88 1.42
N ALA A 94 2.11 -17.09 2.50
CA ALA A 94 1.05 -17.11 3.50
C ALA A 94 -0.34 -16.77 2.89
N VAL A 95 -0.39 -15.78 1.99
CA VAL A 95 -1.61 -15.47 1.24
C VAL A 95 -1.98 -16.61 0.29
N VAL A 96 -1.03 -17.17 -0.46
CA VAL A 96 -1.31 -18.28 -1.39
C VAL A 96 -1.88 -19.50 -0.65
N ASP A 97 -1.35 -19.81 0.53
CA ASP A 97 -1.80 -20.92 1.38
C ASP A 97 -3.21 -20.71 1.95
N ALA A 98 -3.63 -19.45 2.11
CA ALA A 98 -4.98 -19.10 2.54
C ALA A 98 -6.03 -19.23 1.42
N LEU A 99 -5.61 -19.40 0.15
CA LEU A 99 -6.49 -19.38 -1.02
C LEU A 99 -6.75 -20.78 -1.60
N PRO A 100 -7.84 -20.97 -2.35
CA PRO A 100 -8.03 -22.18 -3.13
C PRO A 100 -6.82 -22.43 -4.05
N PRO A 101 -6.36 -23.68 -4.22
CA PRO A 101 -5.10 -23.97 -4.92
C PRO A 101 -4.99 -23.38 -6.32
N ALA A 102 -6.09 -23.36 -7.09
CA ALA A 102 -6.11 -22.78 -8.43
C ALA A 102 -5.92 -21.25 -8.42
N VAL A 103 -6.52 -20.57 -7.45
CA VAL A 103 -6.42 -19.12 -7.28
C VAL A 103 -5.02 -18.76 -6.77
N GLY A 104 -4.52 -19.48 -5.76
CA GLY A 104 -3.15 -19.33 -5.27
C GLY A 104 -2.11 -19.50 -6.38
N ALA A 105 -2.23 -20.55 -7.21
CA ALA A 105 -1.32 -20.77 -8.34
C ALA A 105 -1.43 -19.71 -9.43
N ALA A 106 -2.61 -19.13 -9.68
CA ALA A 106 -2.76 -18.00 -10.59
C ALA A 106 -2.11 -16.74 -10.02
N LEU A 107 -2.26 -16.49 -8.72
CA LEU A 107 -1.65 -15.37 -8.03
C LEU A 107 -0.11 -15.46 -8.03
N THR A 108 0.47 -16.62 -7.72
CA THR A 108 1.93 -16.84 -7.81
C THR A 108 2.46 -16.54 -9.21
N ARG A 109 1.74 -16.96 -10.27
CA ARG A 109 2.15 -16.67 -11.65
C ARG A 109 2.11 -15.18 -11.96
N GLN A 110 1.11 -14.44 -11.48
CA GLN A 110 1.04 -12.98 -11.67
C GLN A 110 2.11 -12.24 -10.86
N ALA A 111 2.35 -12.67 -9.62
CA ALA A 111 3.34 -12.06 -8.75
C ALA A 111 4.78 -12.27 -9.21
N ALA A 112 5.08 -13.39 -9.90
CA ALA A 112 6.42 -13.70 -10.40
C ALA A 112 6.96 -12.64 -11.39
N ASP A 113 6.09 -11.95 -12.11
CA ASP A 113 6.46 -10.90 -13.06
C ASP A 113 6.46 -9.49 -12.42
N ALA A 114 6.06 -9.38 -11.14
CA ALA A 114 6.03 -8.11 -10.43
C ALA A 114 7.43 -7.69 -9.96
N VAL A 115 7.65 -6.38 -9.87
CA VAL A 115 8.90 -5.81 -9.33
C VAL A 115 9.12 -6.22 -7.88
N SER A 116 8.04 -6.23 -7.08
CA SER A 116 8.02 -6.70 -5.70
C SER A 116 6.89 -7.73 -5.53
N PRO A 117 7.18 -9.03 -5.65
CA PRO A 117 6.17 -10.09 -5.57
C PRO A 117 5.41 -10.12 -4.22
N GLY A 118 6.09 -9.80 -3.11
CA GLY A 118 5.47 -9.71 -1.79
C GLY A 118 4.38 -8.64 -1.72
N LEU A 119 4.71 -7.42 -2.16
CA LEU A 119 3.79 -6.27 -2.14
C LEU A 119 2.65 -6.41 -3.16
N ALA A 120 2.90 -7.12 -4.27
CA ALA A 120 1.86 -7.45 -5.24
C ALA A 120 0.73 -8.28 -4.62
N VAL A 121 1.03 -9.00 -3.53
CA VAL A 121 0.14 -10.00 -2.94
C VAL A 121 -0.39 -9.59 -1.58
N ALA A 122 0.40 -8.93 -0.73
CA ALA A 122 0.05 -8.57 0.65
C ALA A 122 0.54 -7.17 1.04
N ASN A 123 0.02 -6.65 2.15
CA ASN A 123 0.65 -5.51 2.83
C ASN A 123 1.86 -6.05 3.61
N VAL A 124 2.99 -5.35 3.49
CA VAL A 124 4.25 -5.71 4.15
C VAL A 124 4.73 -4.49 4.91
N PHE A 125 5.02 -4.66 6.19
CA PHE A 125 5.62 -3.64 7.04
C PHE A 125 7.05 -4.06 7.32
N GLY A 126 7.99 -3.10 7.29
CA GLY A 126 9.38 -3.40 7.65
C GLY A 126 9.54 -3.65 9.14
N ASP A 127 10.69 -4.23 9.49
CA ASP A 127 10.98 -4.69 10.85
C ASP A 127 10.98 -3.57 11.91
N ASP A 128 11.23 -2.33 11.48
CA ASP A 128 11.21 -1.13 12.32
C ASP A 128 9.83 -0.43 12.36
N VAL A 129 8.80 -1.00 11.74
CA VAL A 129 7.45 -0.43 11.71
C VAL A 129 6.48 -1.24 12.57
N GLU A 130 5.99 -0.61 13.63
CA GLU A 130 4.95 -1.17 14.49
C GLU A 130 3.58 -0.65 14.06
N VAL A 131 2.66 -1.54 13.69
CA VAL A 131 1.24 -1.19 13.50
C VAL A 131 0.58 -1.02 14.88
N ILE A 132 0.04 0.17 15.13
CA ILE A 132 -0.56 0.53 16.41
C ILE A 132 -2.07 0.19 16.39
N GLY A 133 -2.43 -0.87 17.09
CA GLY A 133 -3.83 -1.28 17.24
C GLY A 133 -4.44 -1.82 15.95
N GLU A 134 -5.76 -1.73 15.83
CA GLU A 134 -6.48 -2.19 14.64
C GLU A 134 -6.51 -1.11 13.56
N PRO A 135 -6.35 -1.45 12.26
CA PRO A 135 -6.55 -0.51 11.18
C PRO A 135 -8.00 -0.04 11.09
N ALA A 136 -8.22 1.18 10.59
CA ALA A 136 -9.55 1.63 10.18
C ALA A 136 -9.78 1.22 8.72
N VAL A 137 -10.88 0.51 8.44
CA VAL A 137 -11.06 -0.16 7.14
C VAL A 137 -12.46 0.10 6.57
N THR A 138 -12.51 0.37 5.26
CA THR A 138 -13.72 0.30 4.45
C THR A 138 -13.54 -0.66 3.28
N THR A 139 -14.65 -1.11 2.72
CA THR A 139 -14.66 -2.04 1.57
C THR A 139 -15.65 -1.61 0.51
N ALA A 140 -15.34 -1.87 -0.75
CA ALA A 140 -16.25 -1.65 -1.87
C ALA A 140 -16.23 -2.84 -2.84
N TRP A 141 -17.41 -3.18 -3.36
CA TRP A 141 -17.57 -4.23 -4.35
C TRP A 141 -17.74 -3.67 -5.75
N ARG A 142 -17.29 -4.42 -6.75
CA ARG A 142 -17.64 -4.20 -8.16
C ARG A 142 -17.87 -5.53 -8.85
N VAL A 143 -19.04 -5.68 -9.46
CA VAL A 143 -19.38 -6.84 -10.29
C VAL A 143 -19.68 -6.35 -11.69
N THR A 144 -18.96 -6.88 -12.67
CA THR A 144 -19.11 -6.48 -14.08
C THR A 144 -19.06 -7.69 -14.98
N THR A 145 -19.64 -7.57 -16.17
CA THR A 145 -19.49 -8.55 -17.24
C THR A 145 -18.58 -7.99 -18.33
N LYS A 146 -17.75 -8.84 -18.91
CA LYS A 146 -16.87 -8.51 -20.03
C LYS A 146 -16.92 -9.64 -21.06
N ASP A 147 -16.51 -9.34 -22.28
CA ASP A 147 -16.32 -10.35 -23.33
C ASP A 147 -14.82 -10.61 -23.50
N ASP A 148 -14.45 -11.86 -23.73
CA ASP A 148 -13.10 -12.22 -24.16
C ASP A 148 -12.90 -12.00 -25.66
N ASP A 149 -11.70 -12.29 -26.16
CA ASP A 149 -11.35 -12.12 -27.59
C ASP A 149 -12.18 -13.01 -28.54
N ALA A 150 -12.82 -14.06 -28.01
CA ALA A 150 -13.72 -14.94 -28.75
C ALA A 150 -15.20 -14.48 -28.66
N GLY A 151 -15.48 -13.38 -27.96
CA GLY A 151 -16.83 -12.87 -27.72
C GLY A 151 -17.61 -13.67 -26.68
N GLN A 152 -16.93 -14.51 -25.89
CA GLN A 152 -17.55 -15.23 -24.79
C GLN A 152 -17.57 -14.36 -23.53
N GLN A 153 -18.76 -14.19 -22.97
CA GLN A 153 -18.97 -13.36 -21.80
C GLN A 153 -18.48 -14.05 -20.52
N TYR A 154 -17.82 -13.29 -19.65
CA TYR A 154 -17.41 -13.69 -18.31
C TYR A 154 -17.76 -12.60 -17.28
N VAL A 155 -17.88 -13.01 -16.01
CA VAL A 155 -18.08 -12.10 -14.88
C VAL A 155 -16.73 -11.79 -14.24
N VAL A 156 -16.56 -10.54 -13.83
CA VAL A 156 -15.46 -10.07 -12.99
C VAL A 156 -16.06 -9.58 -11.68
N VAL A 157 -15.65 -10.21 -10.58
CA VAL A 157 -16.00 -9.78 -9.21
C VAL A 157 -14.74 -9.18 -8.60
N GLN A 158 -14.85 -7.98 -8.03
CA GLN A 158 -13.75 -7.28 -7.37
C GLN A 158 -14.16 -6.81 -5.99
N LEU A 159 -13.28 -7.01 -5.02
CA LEU A 159 -13.33 -6.44 -3.68
C LEU A 159 -12.18 -5.46 -3.51
N GLN A 160 -12.48 -4.20 -3.24
CA GLN A 160 -11.51 -3.22 -2.79
C GLN A 160 -11.51 -3.13 -1.27
N THR A 161 -10.33 -3.22 -0.65
CA THR A 161 -10.09 -2.79 0.72
C THR A 161 -9.40 -1.44 0.75
N ARG A 162 -9.75 -0.63 1.75
CA ARG A 162 -9.16 0.69 1.99
C ARG A 162 -8.84 0.75 3.47
N ALA A 163 -7.56 0.61 3.79
CA ALA A 163 -7.11 0.44 5.16
C ALA A 163 -6.18 1.58 5.56
N ALA A 164 -6.49 2.22 6.68
CA ALA A 164 -5.67 3.24 7.30
C ALA A 164 -5.02 2.66 8.56
N TYR A 165 -3.70 2.65 8.59
CA TYR A 165 -2.88 2.15 9.69
C TYR A 165 -2.28 3.31 10.45
N GLU A 166 -2.37 3.28 11.78
CA GLU A 166 -1.48 4.08 12.61
C GLU A 166 -0.20 3.26 12.78
N VAL A 167 0.94 3.84 12.46
CA VAL A 167 2.23 3.14 12.54
C VAL A 167 3.22 3.94 13.37
N ARG A 168 4.11 3.25 14.09
CA ARG A 168 5.26 3.85 14.77
C ARG A 168 6.53 3.42 14.06
N LEU A 169 7.44 4.36 13.82
CA LEU A 169 8.75 4.12 13.21
C LEU A 169 9.81 3.98 14.30
N GLY A 170 10.28 2.77 14.58
CA GLY A 170 11.16 2.44 15.70
C GLY A 170 10.48 2.58 17.06
N ASP A 171 11.18 2.17 18.13
CA ASP A 171 10.61 2.08 19.48
C ASP A 171 10.06 3.42 20.03
N ASP A 172 10.70 4.55 19.65
CA ASP A 172 10.41 5.89 20.18
C ASP A 172 10.00 6.91 19.09
N GLY A 173 9.76 6.47 17.85
CA GLY A 173 9.46 7.40 16.75
C GLY A 173 8.04 7.96 16.76
N PRO A 174 7.77 8.96 15.91
CA PRO A 174 6.46 9.58 15.81
C PRO A 174 5.44 8.58 15.25
N THR A 175 4.19 8.69 15.72
CA THR A 175 3.09 7.98 15.07
C THR A 175 2.76 8.63 13.74
N ARG A 176 2.60 7.81 12.71
CA ARG A 176 2.21 8.19 11.34
C ARG A 176 0.94 7.47 10.93
N VAL A 177 0.31 7.94 9.85
CA VAL A 177 -0.84 7.29 9.23
C VAL A 177 -0.45 6.87 7.82
N VAL A 178 -0.64 5.60 7.50
CA VAL A 178 -0.44 5.05 6.16
C VAL A 178 -1.78 4.54 5.64
N GLY A 179 -2.18 4.98 4.46
CA GLY A 179 -3.35 4.48 3.75
C GLY A 179 -2.96 3.46 2.69
N VAL A 180 -3.71 2.36 2.57
CA VAL A 180 -3.52 1.35 1.53
C VAL A 180 -4.85 1.06 0.86
N LEU A 181 -4.91 1.26 -0.46
CA LEU A 181 -5.98 0.77 -1.33
C LEU A 181 -5.52 -0.53 -1.96
N ARG A 182 -6.31 -1.60 -1.86
CA ARG A 182 -6.02 -2.87 -2.53
C ARG A 182 -7.28 -3.42 -3.20
N VAL A 183 -7.16 -3.83 -4.45
CA VAL A 183 -8.22 -4.45 -5.24
C VAL A 183 -7.84 -5.90 -5.47
N HIS A 184 -8.73 -6.80 -5.07
CA HIS A 184 -8.67 -8.22 -5.33
C HIS A 184 -9.77 -8.56 -6.33
N GLY A 185 -9.47 -9.35 -7.36
CA GLY A 185 -10.43 -9.65 -8.42
C GLY A 185 -10.34 -11.08 -8.92
N LEU A 186 -11.49 -11.67 -9.19
CA LEU A 186 -11.63 -12.97 -9.83
C LEU A 186 -12.49 -12.84 -11.07
N SER A 187 -12.21 -13.69 -12.07
CA SER A 187 -12.98 -13.80 -13.30
C SER A 187 -13.42 -15.24 -13.56
N ALA A 188 -14.67 -15.44 -13.95
CA ALA A 188 -15.24 -16.76 -14.21
C ALA A 188 -16.26 -16.73 -15.36
N TYR A 189 -16.34 -17.84 -16.10
CA TYR A 189 -17.37 -18.04 -17.12
C TYR A 189 -18.68 -18.53 -16.48
N PRO A 190 -19.82 -18.37 -17.16
CA PRO A 190 -21.08 -18.88 -16.63
C PRO A 190 -21.05 -20.41 -16.49
N GLY A 191 -21.54 -20.91 -15.35
CA GLY A 191 -21.69 -22.34 -15.08
C GLY A 191 -20.40 -23.09 -14.70
N THR A 192 -19.29 -22.39 -14.46
CA THR A 192 -18.04 -23.02 -14.02
C THR A 192 -17.93 -23.09 -12.50
N GLU A 193 -17.22 -24.11 -12.02
CA GLU A 193 -16.76 -24.19 -10.64
C GLU A 193 -15.37 -23.57 -10.45
N ASP A 194 -14.67 -23.30 -11.56
CA ASP A 194 -13.32 -22.74 -11.57
C ASP A 194 -13.30 -21.25 -11.93
N ASP A 195 -12.38 -20.52 -11.31
CA ASP A 195 -12.04 -19.14 -11.65
C ASP A 195 -10.81 -19.16 -12.59
N PHE A 196 -10.89 -18.49 -13.73
CA PHE A 196 -9.83 -18.55 -14.75
C PHE A 196 -8.88 -17.35 -14.70
N GLY A 197 -9.31 -16.25 -14.10
CA GLY A 197 -8.56 -15.00 -14.06
C GLY A 197 -8.47 -14.45 -12.65
N VAL A 198 -7.29 -13.95 -12.30
CA VAL A 198 -7.03 -13.15 -11.10
C VAL A 198 -6.73 -11.72 -11.56
N THR A 199 -7.14 -10.72 -10.79
CA THR A 199 -6.74 -9.32 -11.02
C THR A 199 -6.40 -8.70 -9.69
N THR A 200 -5.26 -8.02 -9.62
CA THR A 200 -4.84 -7.26 -8.45
C THR A 200 -4.57 -5.81 -8.83
N GLY A 201 -4.68 -4.94 -7.85
CA GLY A 201 -4.19 -3.57 -7.91
C GLY A 201 -3.97 -3.08 -6.50
N TRP A 202 -2.97 -2.24 -6.28
CA TRP A 202 -2.73 -1.63 -4.98
C TRP A 202 -2.17 -0.22 -5.15
N GLN A 203 -2.37 0.63 -4.14
CA GLN A 203 -1.79 1.97 -4.04
C GLN A 203 -1.66 2.36 -2.56
N GLU A 204 -0.57 3.03 -2.21
CA GLU A 204 -0.26 3.49 -0.85
C GLU A 204 -0.30 5.02 -0.77
N PHE A 205 -0.56 5.55 0.43
CA PHE A 205 -0.72 6.97 0.71
C PHE A 205 -0.08 7.30 2.06
N GLY A 206 0.61 8.44 2.16
CA GLY A 206 1.31 8.81 3.39
C GLY A 206 2.56 7.98 3.69
N ALA A 207 3.07 7.24 2.70
CA ALA A 207 4.34 6.53 2.72
C ALA A 207 5.24 7.08 1.60
N GLY A 208 6.56 7.03 1.78
CA GLY A 208 7.51 7.58 0.82
C GLY A 208 7.70 6.64 -0.37
N ASP A 209 8.14 7.18 -1.51
CA ASP A 209 8.29 6.40 -2.74
C ASP A 209 9.17 5.16 -2.51
N CYS A 210 10.21 5.22 -1.67
CA CYS A 210 11.11 4.10 -1.29
C CYS A 210 10.58 3.13 -0.22
N ALA A 211 9.35 3.28 0.28
CA ALA A 211 8.71 2.24 1.10
C ALA A 211 8.47 0.93 0.32
N LEU A 212 8.76 0.95 -0.98
CA LEU A 212 8.45 -0.05 -1.99
C LEU A 212 9.58 -1.01 -2.39
N ALA A 213 10.78 -0.93 -1.83
CA ALA A 213 11.80 -1.92 -2.16
C ALA A 213 12.90 -2.08 -1.10
N VAL A 214 12.80 -3.19 -0.40
CA VAL A 214 13.89 -3.96 0.19
C VAL A 214 14.76 -3.23 1.23
N ASP A 215 14.43 -3.56 2.48
CA ASP A 215 15.37 -3.94 3.55
C ASP A 215 16.26 -2.88 4.24
N ASP A 216 16.09 -1.56 4.05
CA ASP A 216 16.67 -0.61 5.05
C ASP A 216 16.21 0.88 5.02
N ALA A 217 15.11 1.26 4.37
CA ALA A 217 14.69 2.67 4.39
C ALA A 217 13.17 2.90 4.24
N LEU A 218 12.40 2.57 5.27
CA LEU A 218 11.02 3.04 5.44
C LEU A 218 11.02 4.44 6.06
N VAL A 219 11.31 5.45 5.25
CA VAL A 219 11.06 6.83 5.66
C VAL A 219 9.96 7.37 4.76
N PRO A 220 8.76 7.70 5.31
CA PRO A 220 7.82 8.58 4.64
C PRO A 220 8.58 9.77 4.08
N ASP A 221 8.26 10.22 2.86
CA ASP A 221 8.86 11.47 2.40
C ASP A 221 8.69 12.51 3.51
N ASN A 222 9.79 13.14 3.91
CA ASN A 222 9.76 14.18 4.94
C ASN A 222 8.95 15.42 4.49
N ASP A 223 8.41 15.40 3.27
CA ASP A 223 7.40 16.32 2.78
C ASP A 223 6.02 15.97 3.38
N LEU A 224 5.81 16.48 4.60
CA LEU A 224 4.55 16.36 5.32
C LEU A 224 3.35 16.95 4.57
N ASP A 225 3.58 17.93 3.70
CA ASP A 225 2.50 18.57 2.94
C ASP A 225 2.05 17.66 1.78
N LYS A 226 3.00 17.02 1.08
CA LYS A 226 2.70 15.97 0.09
C LYS A 226 1.97 14.79 0.74
N ALA A 227 2.51 14.27 1.84
CA ALA A 227 1.88 13.17 2.58
C ALA A 227 0.45 13.50 3.05
N ALA A 228 0.19 14.74 3.47
CA ALA A 228 -1.14 15.19 3.86
C ALA A 228 -2.11 15.29 2.65
N ALA A 229 -1.62 15.73 1.49
CA ALA A 229 -2.43 15.78 0.26
C ALA A 229 -2.80 14.38 -0.23
N ASP A 230 -1.86 13.43 -0.17
CA ASP A 230 -2.08 12.03 -0.53
C ASP A 230 -3.12 11.39 0.40
N LEU A 231 -2.96 11.60 1.71
CA LEU A 231 -3.92 11.13 2.71
C LEU A 231 -5.31 11.74 2.51
N ALA A 232 -5.42 13.01 2.10
CA ALA A 232 -6.72 13.61 1.79
C ALA A 232 -7.39 12.93 0.58
N THR A 233 -6.63 12.59 -0.46
CA THR A 233 -7.14 11.82 -1.61
C THR A 233 -7.58 10.43 -1.19
N PHE A 234 -6.79 9.77 -0.34
CA PHE A 234 -7.13 8.46 0.22
C PHE A 234 -8.42 8.49 1.04
N VAL A 235 -8.58 9.50 1.90
CA VAL A 235 -9.80 9.70 2.69
C VAL A 235 -11.02 9.87 1.79
N ASP A 236 -10.94 10.72 0.76
CA ASP A 236 -12.03 10.89 -0.20
C ASP A 236 -12.42 9.57 -0.86
N VAL A 237 -11.45 8.80 -1.36
CA VAL A 237 -11.70 7.48 -1.97
C VAL A 237 -12.29 6.51 -0.95
N GLY A 238 -11.76 6.54 0.26
CA GLY A 238 -12.19 5.81 1.45
C GLY A 238 -13.68 5.91 1.75
N ASP A 239 -14.23 7.11 1.57
CA ASP A 239 -15.63 7.43 1.83
C ASP A 239 -16.57 7.13 0.65
N GLN A 240 -16.04 6.79 -0.53
CA GLN A 240 -16.88 6.48 -1.71
C GLN A 240 -17.47 5.06 -1.63
N PRO A 241 -18.69 4.81 -2.11
CA PRO A 241 -19.27 3.46 -2.10
C PRO A 241 -18.67 2.51 -3.15
N ASP A 242 -17.99 3.03 -4.17
CA ASP A 242 -17.57 2.26 -5.36
C ASP A 242 -16.08 1.97 -5.39
N VAL A 243 -15.68 0.86 -6.01
CA VAL A 243 -14.27 0.54 -6.29
C VAL A 243 -13.63 1.66 -7.13
N ARG A 244 -12.58 2.31 -6.60
CA ARG A 244 -11.85 3.39 -7.27
C ARG A 244 -10.35 3.29 -7.03
N MET A 245 -9.57 3.32 -8.10
CA MET A 245 -8.13 3.54 -8.04
C MET A 245 -7.84 4.92 -8.63
N PRO A 246 -7.41 5.90 -7.82
CA PRO A 246 -6.93 7.18 -8.33
C PRO A 246 -5.87 6.99 -9.40
N ALA A 247 -5.83 7.91 -10.36
CA ALA A 247 -4.71 7.93 -11.29
C ALA A 247 -3.49 8.48 -10.55
N LEU A 248 -2.37 7.75 -10.61
CA LEU A 248 -1.07 8.27 -10.22
C LEU A 248 -0.63 9.32 -11.23
N ASP A 249 -0.05 10.41 -10.74
CA ASP A 249 0.62 11.35 -11.62
C ASP A 249 1.88 10.72 -12.24
N ASP A 250 2.55 11.43 -13.14
CA ASP A 250 3.73 10.87 -13.83
C ASP A 250 4.97 10.79 -12.92
N GLU A 251 4.98 11.51 -11.79
CA GLU A 251 6.09 11.56 -10.83
C GLU A 251 5.96 10.44 -9.77
N GLU A 252 4.74 10.01 -9.46
CA GLU A 252 4.38 8.90 -8.58
C GLU A 252 4.42 7.53 -9.28
N LYS A 253 4.54 7.52 -10.61
CA LYS A 253 4.77 6.27 -11.35
C LYS A 253 6.20 5.82 -11.14
N VAL A 254 6.34 4.57 -10.72
CA VAL A 254 7.64 3.87 -10.69
C VAL A 254 8.28 3.93 -12.08
N ASP A 255 9.27 4.79 -12.24
CA ASP A 255 10.09 4.85 -13.45
C ASP A 255 11.14 3.73 -13.47
N ASP A 256 11.69 3.43 -14.65
CA ASP A 256 12.66 2.35 -14.80
C ASP A 256 13.94 2.57 -13.95
N ALA A 257 14.35 3.82 -13.73
CA ALA A 257 15.54 4.15 -12.93
C ALA A 257 15.28 4.03 -11.42
N TYR A 258 14.06 4.30 -10.97
CA TYR A 258 13.55 4.01 -9.64
C TYR A 258 13.50 2.51 -9.41
N ARG A 259 12.91 1.74 -10.34
CA ARG A 259 12.90 0.26 -10.30
C ARG A 259 14.31 -0.32 -10.21
N ASP A 260 15.27 0.24 -10.94
CA ASP A 260 16.64 -0.25 -10.95
C ASP A 260 17.37 0.12 -9.64
N ARG A 261 17.18 1.33 -9.08
CA ARG A 261 17.71 1.69 -7.74
C ARG A 261 17.16 0.79 -6.63
N CYS A 262 15.88 0.46 -6.68
CA CYS A 262 15.22 -0.48 -5.79
C CYS A 262 15.81 -1.90 -5.88
N ARG A 263 16.23 -2.32 -7.07
CA ARG A 263 16.89 -3.62 -7.28
C ARG A 263 18.36 -3.60 -6.86
N ASP A 264 19.06 -2.51 -7.11
CA ASP A 264 20.50 -2.36 -6.86
C ASP A 264 20.84 -2.03 -5.40
N GLY A 265 19.88 -1.54 -4.61
CA GLY A 265 20.01 -1.32 -3.16
C GLY A 265 20.05 -2.61 -2.32
N THR A 266 19.90 -3.78 -2.95
CA THR A 266 19.81 -5.10 -2.31
C THR A 266 21.11 -5.92 -2.33
N THR A 267 22.25 -5.28 -2.64
CA THR A 267 23.59 -5.92 -2.63
C THR A 267 24.53 -5.34 -1.61
#